data_AF-A0AAU7FXQ7-F1
#
_entry.id   AF-A0AAU7FXQ7-F1
#
_cell.length_a   1.000
_cell.length_b   1.000
_cell.length_c   1.000
_cell.angle_alpha   90.00
_cell.angle_beta   90.00
_cell.angle_gamma   90.00
#
_symmetry.space_group_name_H-M   'P 1'
#
loop_
_entity.id
_entity.type
_entity.pdbx_description
1 polymer ?
#
loop_
_entity_poly.entity_id
_entity_poly.type
_entity_poly.pdbx_seq_one_letter_code
_entity_poly.pdbx_strand_id
1 'polypeptide(L)'
;MSNNHSEFRQRVDKFIADRVNKFLTTVPGASHQKDAKNINLEYYKRNLIEIILRLRMKRTIDGLTIHYFTKTDPRLAKRWCEYTGDEMLHDSMFAADLKKVGVSPDEIYSTEPLLSTKLLQGYFYYGLEHEGRPLASLCSSYFIESASEKTQPDIIDNIEQVMGKEYVRGQRAHVDHDDDDDHVDFVWDVLVKTANLPEDEEKILSHIDNVYKLFVMYYEELYHLTFDQSDIDNVA
;
A
#
# COMPACT_ATOMS: atom_id res chain seq x y z
N MET A 1 18.91 -16.77 -19.08
CA MET A 1 17.88 -16.64 -18.04
C MET A 1 17.60 -15.18 -17.67
N SER A 2 18.57 -14.25 -17.71
CA SER A 2 18.33 -12.82 -17.38
C SER A 2 17.34 -12.08 -18.28
N ASN A 3 17.23 -12.44 -19.57
CA ASN A 3 16.35 -11.72 -20.51
C ASN A 3 14.85 -11.94 -20.22
N ASN A 4 14.47 -13.14 -19.74
CA ASN A 4 13.06 -13.49 -19.51
C ASN A 4 12.47 -12.75 -18.30
N HIS A 5 13.26 -12.55 -17.23
CA HIS A 5 12.82 -11.79 -16.06
C HIS A 5 12.68 -10.29 -16.37
N SER A 6 13.49 -9.74 -17.28
CA SER A 6 13.35 -8.35 -17.73
C SER A 6 12.06 -8.15 -18.54
N GLU A 7 11.77 -9.06 -19.48
CA GLU A 7 10.51 -9.04 -20.25
C GLU A 7 9.29 -9.23 -19.33
N PHE A 8 9.38 -10.13 -18.36
CA PHE A 8 8.31 -10.33 -17.38
C PHE A 8 8.10 -9.10 -16.49
N ARG A 9 9.17 -8.46 -16.01
CA ARG A 9 9.09 -7.21 -15.25
C ARG A 9 8.34 -6.13 -16.03
N GLN A 10 8.74 -5.90 -17.29
CA GLN A 10 8.08 -4.91 -18.16
C GLN A 10 6.58 -5.21 -18.33
N ARG A 11 6.20 -6.49 -18.44
CA ARG A 11 4.80 -6.92 -18.51
C ARG A 11 4.05 -6.57 -17.23
N VAL A 12 4.63 -6.87 -16.07
CA VAL A 12 4.02 -6.57 -14.76
C VAL A 12 3.93 -5.06 -14.52
N ASP A 13 4.98 -4.30 -14.81
CA ASP A 13 5.02 -2.84 -14.62
C ASP A 13 3.97 -2.14 -15.46
N LYS A 14 3.83 -2.57 -16.72
CA LYS A 14 2.76 -2.09 -17.61
C LYS A 14 1.38 -2.44 -17.04
N PHE A 15 1.20 -3.66 -16.55
CA PHE A 15 -0.06 -4.15 -15.99
C PHE A 15 -0.48 -3.38 -14.73
N ILE A 16 0.48 -2.99 -13.88
CA ILE A 16 0.27 -2.12 -12.73
C ILE A 16 -0.04 -0.69 -13.19
N ALA A 17 0.74 -0.13 -14.12
CA ALA A 17 0.52 1.23 -14.62
C ALA A 17 -0.88 1.41 -15.25
N ASP A 18 -1.33 0.45 -16.07
CA ASP A 18 -2.67 0.47 -16.66
C ASP A 18 -3.76 0.46 -15.58
N ARG A 19 -3.54 -0.27 -14.47
CA ARG A 19 -4.44 -0.31 -13.30
C ARG A 19 -4.45 0.98 -12.51
N VAL A 20 -3.29 1.57 -12.22
CA VAL A 20 -3.18 2.85 -11.53
C VAL A 20 -3.89 3.95 -12.34
N ASN A 21 -3.68 3.99 -13.66
CA ASN A 21 -4.37 4.92 -14.55
C ASN A 21 -5.89 4.73 -14.51
N LYS A 22 -6.37 3.47 -14.60
CA LYS A 22 -7.80 3.17 -14.46
C LYS A 22 -8.32 3.61 -13.09
N PHE A 23 -7.62 3.28 -12.02
CA PHE A 23 -8.01 3.62 -10.65
C PHE A 23 -8.18 5.13 -10.47
N LEU A 24 -7.19 5.94 -10.85
CA LEU A 24 -7.23 7.40 -10.74
C LEU A 24 -8.34 8.04 -11.59
N THR A 25 -8.81 7.37 -12.64
CA THR A 25 -9.83 7.90 -13.57
C THR A 25 -11.23 7.39 -13.30
N THR A 26 -11.40 6.23 -12.67
CA THR A 26 -12.72 5.60 -12.51
C THR A 26 -13.18 5.43 -11.07
N VAL A 27 -12.29 5.47 -10.08
CA VAL A 27 -12.65 5.22 -8.67
C VAL A 27 -12.93 6.54 -7.96
N PRO A 28 -14.11 6.70 -7.31
CA PRO A 28 -14.42 7.89 -6.54
C PRO A 28 -13.38 8.18 -5.46
N GLY A 29 -12.97 9.44 -5.32
CA GLY A 29 -11.99 9.87 -4.32
C GLY A 29 -10.53 9.50 -4.62
N ALA A 30 -10.25 8.58 -5.55
CA ALA A 30 -8.90 8.09 -5.82
C ALA A 30 -7.89 9.20 -6.17
N SER A 31 -8.29 10.16 -7.00
CA SER A 31 -7.47 11.31 -7.38
C SER A 31 -7.64 12.53 -6.47
N HIS A 32 -8.48 12.45 -5.44
CA HIS A 32 -8.85 13.62 -4.62
C HIS A 32 -7.65 14.29 -3.97
N GLN A 33 -6.77 13.51 -3.33
CA GLN A 33 -5.58 14.07 -2.69
C GLN A 33 -4.53 14.57 -3.71
N LYS A 34 -4.56 14.06 -4.94
CA LYS A 34 -3.65 14.43 -6.02
C LYS A 34 -4.05 15.74 -6.71
N ASP A 35 -5.34 15.95 -6.97
CA ASP A 35 -5.79 16.99 -7.91
C ASP A 35 -6.79 17.99 -7.32
N ALA A 36 -7.33 17.75 -6.11
CA ALA A 36 -8.39 18.61 -5.58
C ALA A 36 -7.86 19.97 -5.13
N LYS A 37 -8.59 21.03 -5.51
CA LYS A 37 -8.31 22.42 -5.09
C LYS A 37 -8.50 22.64 -3.58
N ASN A 38 -9.33 21.82 -2.95
CA ASN A 38 -9.57 21.81 -1.52
C ASN A 38 -9.51 20.36 -1.06
N ILE A 39 -8.70 20.07 -0.04
CA ILE A 39 -8.62 18.74 0.54
C ILE A 39 -9.76 18.56 1.55
N ASN A 40 -10.67 17.61 1.28
CA ASN A 40 -11.55 17.03 2.31
C ASN A 40 -10.68 16.48 3.45
N LEU A 41 -10.77 17.15 4.61
CA LEU A 41 -9.93 16.86 5.77
C LEU A 41 -10.25 15.50 6.41
N GLU A 42 -11.52 15.11 6.43
CA GLU A 42 -11.94 13.81 7.00
C GLU A 42 -11.51 12.65 6.11
N TYR A 43 -11.58 12.82 4.79
CA TYR A 43 -10.97 11.88 3.85
C TYR A 43 -9.46 11.76 4.06
N TYR A 44 -8.76 12.88 4.19
CA TYR A 44 -7.31 12.89 4.45
C TYR A 44 -6.97 12.16 5.76
N LYS A 45 -7.63 12.52 6.87
CA LYS A 45 -7.42 11.89 8.18
C LYS A 45 -7.67 10.39 8.11
N ARG A 46 -8.84 9.99 7.57
CA ARG A 46 -9.22 8.58 7.51
C ARG A 46 -8.28 7.77 6.62
N ASN A 47 -7.82 8.33 5.50
CA ASN A 47 -6.84 7.68 4.62
C ASN A 47 -5.52 7.40 5.37
N LEU A 48 -4.97 8.41 6.06
CA LEU A 48 -3.72 8.26 6.81
C LEU A 48 -3.86 7.28 8.00
N ILE A 49 -4.99 7.30 8.70
CA ILE A 49 -5.28 6.31 9.75
C ILE A 49 -5.25 4.89 9.16
N GLU A 50 -5.89 4.69 8.01
CA GLU A 50 -5.91 3.37 7.35
C GLU A 50 -4.54 2.92 6.85
N ILE A 51 -3.68 3.84 6.36
CA ILE A 51 -2.28 3.54 6.04
C ILE A 51 -1.56 3.00 7.29
N ILE A 52 -1.67 3.69 8.43
CA ILE A 52 -1.06 3.28 9.70
C ILE A 52 -1.57 1.91 10.14
N LEU A 53 -2.89 1.68 10.09
CA LEU A 53 -3.48 0.41 10.48
C LEU A 53 -3.00 -0.73 9.56
N ARG A 54 -2.93 -0.50 8.25
CA ARG A 54 -2.38 -1.47 7.28
C ARG A 54 -0.92 -1.81 7.57
N LEU A 55 -0.05 -0.81 7.78
CA LEU A 55 1.36 -1.03 8.13
C LEU A 55 1.48 -1.89 9.39
N ARG A 56 0.69 -1.60 10.43
CA ARG A 56 0.68 -2.37 11.68
C ARG A 56 0.24 -3.83 11.50
N MET A 57 -0.81 -4.07 10.72
CA MET A 57 -1.28 -5.42 10.41
C MET A 57 -0.29 -6.18 9.53
N LYS A 58 0.33 -5.47 8.57
CA LYS A 58 1.34 -6.00 7.66
C LYS A 58 2.59 -6.49 8.39
N ARG A 59 2.98 -5.89 9.52
CA ARG A 59 4.10 -6.40 10.36
C ARG A 59 3.98 -7.88 10.72
N THR A 60 2.75 -8.34 11.01
CA THR A 60 2.51 -9.75 11.35
C THR A 60 2.69 -10.65 10.12
N ILE A 61 2.18 -10.21 8.97
CA ILE A 61 2.35 -10.92 7.69
C ILE A 61 3.81 -10.97 7.27
N ASP A 62 4.57 -9.90 7.53
CA ASP A 62 6.00 -9.87 7.28
C ASP A 62 6.76 -10.84 8.17
N GLY A 63 6.42 -10.91 9.46
CA GLY A 63 6.94 -11.96 10.35
C GLY A 63 6.68 -13.38 9.82
N LEU A 64 5.48 -13.63 9.26
CA LEU A 64 5.13 -14.92 8.66
C LEU A 64 5.82 -15.17 7.32
N THR A 65 6.02 -14.12 6.52
CA THR A 65 6.77 -14.16 5.26
C THR A 65 8.23 -14.48 5.52
N ILE A 66 8.84 -13.86 6.53
CA ILE A 66 10.18 -14.19 7.04
C ILE A 66 10.22 -15.65 7.48
N HIS A 67 9.24 -16.09 8.29
CA HIS A 67 9.16 -17.48 8.72
C HIS A 67 9.13 -18.46 7.55
N TYR A 68 8.35 -18.19 6.51
CA TYR A 68 8.34 -18.97 5.27
C TYR A 68 9.75 -19.01 4.63
N PHE A 69 10.42 -17.87 4.51
CA PHE A 69 11.77 -17.80 3.95
C PHE A 69 12.81 -18.52 4.82
N THR A 70 12.68 -18.57 6.15
CA THR A 70 13.63 -19.33 6.99
C THR A 70 13.67 -20.82 6.63
N LYS A 71 12.58 -21.35 6.07
CA LYS A 71 12.47 -22.75 5.64
C LYS A 71 12.87 -22.97 4.17
N THR A 72 12.82 -21.93 3.35
CA THR A 72 12.91 -22.05 1.88
C THR A 72 14.11 -21.32 1.26
N ASP A 73 14.46 -20.15 1.78
CA ASP A 73 15.64 -19.36 1.37
C ASP A 73 16.11 -18.47 2.55
N PRO A 74 17.05 -18.95 3.41
CA PRO A 74 17.53 -18.18 4.55
C PRO A 74 18.23 -16.86 4.20
N ARG A 75 18.80 -16.74 2.99
CA ARG A 75 19.41 -15.48 2.54
C ARG A 75 18.33 -14.45 2.25
N LEU A 76 17.25 -14.88 1.63
CA LEU A 76 16.07 -14.04 1.41
C LEU A 76 15.38 -13.68 2.72
N ALA A 77 15.34 -14.60 3.69
CA ALA A 77 14.84 -14.30 5.03
C ALA A 77 15.60 -13.13 5.66
N LYS A 78 16.95 -13.16 5.64
CA LYS A 78 17.78 -12.05 6.14
C LYS A 78 17.47 -10.74 5.43
N ARG A 79 17.44 -10.73 4.09
CA ARG A 79 17.17 -9.50 3.33
C ARG A 79 15.77 -8.95 3.57
N TRP A 80 14.76 -9.82 3.67
CA TRP A 80 13.39 -9.40 4.00
C TRP A 80 13.29 -8.85 5.43
N CYS A 81 14.04 -9.39 6.39
CA CYS A 81 14.14 -8.78 7.73
C CYS A 81 14.73 -7.37 7.69
N GLU A 82 15.72 -7.11 6.83
CA GLU A 82 16.32 -5.78 6.68
C GLU A 82 15.28 -4.79 6.13
N TYR A 83 14.70 -5.07 4.96
CA TYR A 83 13.62 -4.26 4.37
C TYR A 83 12.44 -4.03 5.32
N THR A 84 11.95 -5.09 5.98
CA THR A 84 10.81 -4.94 6.89
C THR A 84 11.17 -4.26 8.20
N GLY A 85 12.44 -4.23 8.59
CA GLY A 85 12.89 -3.49 9.76
C GLY A 85 12.59 -1.99 9.64
N ASP A 86 12.75 -1.46 8.44
CA ASP A 86 12.50 -0.06 8.11
C ASP A 86 10.99 0.19 7.94
N GLU A 87 10.33 -0.59 7.07
CA GLU A 87 8.88 -0.50 6.80
C GLU A 87 8.01 -0.60 8.07
N MET A 88 8.43 -1.42 9.05
CA MET A 88 7.70 -1.59 10.29
C MET A 88 7.61 -0.29 11.11
N LEU A 89 8.42 0.73 10.85
CA LEU A 89 8.46 1.98 11.62
C LEU A 89 7.84 3.19 10.89
N HIS A 90 7.44 3.00 9.62
CA HIS A 90 6.91 4.06 8.78
C HIS A 90 5.60 4.66 9.29
N ASP A 91 4.82 3.91 10.08
CA ASP A 91 3.56 4.39 10.66
C ASP A 91 3.75 5.64 11.55
N SER A 92 4.89 5.77 12.21
CA SER A 92 5.22 6.92 13.04
C SER A 92 5.34 8.23 12.24
N MET A 93 5.74 8.16 10.97
CA MET A 93 5.83 9.30 10.08
C MET A 93 4.44 9.84 9.73
N PHE A 94 3.52 8.96 9.32
CA PHE A 94 2.12 9.34 9.05
C PHE A 94 1.39 9.82 10.30
N ALA A 95 1.66 9.21 11.47
CA ALA A 95 1.08 9.65 12.74
C ALA A 95 1.50 11.08 13.13
N ALA A 96 2.73 11.48 12.78
CA ALA A 96 3.23 12.83 13.03
C ALA A 96 2.45 13.89 12.21
N ASP A 97 2.08 13.56 10.97
CA ASP A 97 1.24 14.41 10.12
C ASP A 97 -0.20 14.48 10.67
N LEU A 98 -0.79 13.35 11.06
CA LEU A 98 -2.12 13.29 11.67
C LEU A 98 -2.26 14.14 12.95
N LYS A 99 -1.21 14.19 13.77
CA LYS A 99 -1.18 15.06 14.96
C LYS A 99 -1.37 16.54 14.62
N LYS A 100 -0.95 16.98 13.43
CA LYS A 100 -1.09 18.38 12.99
C LYS A 100 -2.54 18.75 12.66
N VAL A 101 -3.34 17.76 12.28
CA VAL A 101 -4.78 17.93 12.01
C VAL A 101 -5.66 17.51 13.19
N GLY A 102 -5.07 17.38 14.38
CA GLY A 102 -5.79 17.17 15.63
C GLY A 102 -6.13 15.72 15.97
N VAL A 103 -5.65 14.74 15.19
CA VAL A 103 -5.89 13.31 15.45
C VAL A 103 -4.89 12.81 16.48
N SER A 104 -5.39 12.18 17.54
CA SER A 104 -4.55 11.64 18.62
C SER A 104 -4.06 10.21 18.32
N PRO A 105 -2.96 9.75 18.93
CA PRO A 105 -2.55 8.35 18.83
C PRO A 105 -3.63 7.37 19.28
N ASP A 106 -4.36 7.69 20.34
CA ASP A 106 -5.44 6.84 20.85
C ASP A 106 -6.58 6.72 19.82
N GLU A 107 -6.93 7.81 19.13
CA GLU A 107 -7.90 7.80 18.05
C GLU A 107 -7.43 6.92 16.87
N ILE A 108 -6.16 7.04 16.46
CA ILE A 108 -5.59 6.20 15.39
C ILE A 108 -5.71 4.72 15.76
N TYR A 109 -5.27 4.34 16.96
CA TYR A 109 -5.15 2.94 17.35
C TYR A 109 -6.44 2.30 17.87
N SER A 110 -7.45 3.11 18.21
CA SER A 110 -8.80 2.63 18.54
C SER A 110 -9.74 2.61 17.33
N THR A 111 -9.33 3.21 16.20
CA THR A 111 -10.12 3.18 14.97
C THR A 111 -10.19 1.76 14.42
N GLU A 112 -11.40 1.28 14.17
CA GLU A 112 -11.63 0.00 13.55
C GLU A 112 -11.21 0.03 12.07
N PRO A 113 -10.39 -0.91 11.58
CA PRO A 113 -10.03 -0.96 10.18
C PRO A 113 -11.26 -1.13 9.28
N LEU A 114 -11.21 -0.50 8.10
CA LEU A 114 -12.20 -0.71 7.04
C LEU A 114 -12.33 -2.20 6.67
N LEU A 115 -13.50 -2.60 6.15
CA LEU A 115 -13.73 -3.98 5.74
C LEU A 115 -12.74 -4.39 4.65
N SER A 116 -12.52 -3.52 3.68
CA SER A 116 -11.50 -3.67 2.63
C SER A 116 -10.10 -3.94 3.18
N THR A 117 -9.68 -3.18 4.17
CA THR A 117 -8.39 -3.38 4.85
C THR A 117 -8.32 -4.74 5.56
N LYS A 118 -9.40 -5.17 6.22
CA LYS A 118 -9.49 -6.51 6.83
C LYS A 118 -9.44 -7.63 5.81
N LEU A 119 -10.12 -7.47 4.67
CA LEU A 119 -10.10 -8.44 3.58
C LEU A 119 -8.72 -8.54 2.95
N LEU A 120 -8.01 -7.43 2.77
CA LEU A 120 -6.63 -7.44 2.29
C LEU A 120 -5.71 -8.23 3.23
N GLN A 121 -5.81 -7.96 4.53
CA GLN A 121 -5.07 -8.72 5.53
C GLN A 121 -5.45 -10.21 5.55
N GLY A 122 -6.74 -10.52 5.47
CA GLY A 122 -7.25 -11.89 5.40
C GLY A 122 -6.76 -12.63 4.15
N TYR A 123 -6.65 -11.92 3.02
CA TYR A 123 -6.12 -12.47 1.77
C TYR A 123 -4.64 -12.83 1.88
N PHE A 124 -3.85 -12.05 2.63
CA PHE A 124 -2.46 -12.40 2.92
C PHE A 124 -2.34 -13.67 3.77
N TYR A 125 -3.17 -13.78 4.82
CA TYR A 125 -3.25 -15.01 5.62
C TYR A 125 -3.69 -16.21 4.78
N TYR A 126 -4.65 -16.03 3.88
CA TYR A 126 -5.10 -17.10 2.98
C TYR A 126 -3.94 -17.64 2.12
N GLY A 127 -3.13 -16.76 1.52
CA GLY A 127 -1.97 -17.20 0.74
C GLY A 127 -0.96 -18.00 1.58
N LEU A 128 -0.65 -17.50 2.77
CA LEU A 128 0.26 -18.18 3.69
C LEU A 128 -0.26 -19.56 4.14
N GLU A 129 -1.53 -19.66 4.51
CA GLU A 129 -2.12 -20.89 5.08
C GLU A 129 -2.52 -21.91 4.01
N HIS A 130 -3.16 -21.46 2.92
CA HIS A 130 -3.80 -22.35 1.95
C HIS A 130 -2.99 -22.52 0.66
N GLU A 131 -2.23 -21.52 0.23
CA GLU A 131 -1.33 -21.63 -0.92
C GLU A 131 0.09 -22.06 -0.49
N GLY A 132 0.36 -21.99 0.82
CA GLY A 132 1.64 -22.34 1.44
C GLY A 132 2.77 -21.38 1.07
N ARG A 133 2.46 -20.21 0.51
CA ARG A 133 3.44 -19.23 0.02
C ARG A 133 2.92 -17.80 0.22
N PRO A 134 3.77 -16.83 0.54
CA PRO A 134 3.38 -15.43 0.77
C PRO A 134 3.10 -14.67 -0.55
N LEU A 135 2.54 -15.30 -1.58
CA LEU A 135 2.49 -14.70 -2.91
C LEU A 135 1.59 -13.45 -2.93
N ALA A 136 0.45 -13.50 -2.24
CA ALA A 136 -0.44 -12.35 -2.09
C ALA A 136 0.25 -11.13 -1.44
N SER A 137 1.03 -11.35 -0.37
CA SER A 137 1.72 -10.24 0.32
C SER A 137 2.90 -9.70 -0.48
N LEU A 138 3.68 -10.55 -1.15
CA LEU A 138 4.78 -10.11 -2.02
C LEU A 138 4.26 -9.33 -3.23
N CYS A 139 3.19 -9.79 -3.86
CA CYS A 139 2.52 -9.06 -4.94
C CYS A 139 1.97 -7.73 -4.46
N SER A 140 1.45 -7.67 -3.23
CA SER A 140 0.97 -6.42 -2.65
C SER A 140 2.09 -5.43 -2.37
N SER A 141 3.23 -5.88 -1.82
CA SER A 141 4.40 -5.00 -1.67
C SER A 141 4.81 -4.45 -3.03
N TYR A 142 5.00 -5.31 -4.04
CA TYR A 142 5.42 -4.83 -5.36
C TYR A 142 4.44 -3.84 -6.00
N PHE A 143 3.13 -4.12 -5.87
CA PHE A 143 2.08 -3.23 -6.37
C PHE A 143 2.12 -1.87 -5.69
N ILE A 144 2.26 -1.83 -4.35
CA ILE A 144 2.28 -0.59 -3.59
C ILE A 144 3.53 0.22 -3.93
N GLU A 145 4.73 -0.36 -3.87
CA GLU A 145 5.96 0.37 -4.20
C GLU A 145 5.88 0.98 -5.61
N SER A 146 5.48 0.15 -6.59
CA SER A 146 5.37 0.57 -7.99
C SER A 146 4.30 1.64 -8.23
N ALA A 147 3.25 1.69 -7.41
CA ALA A 147 2.18 2.66 -7.51
C ALA A 147 2.54 3.96 -6.76
N SER A 148 3.13 3.85 -5.57
CA SER A 148 3.54 4.95 -4.73
C SER A 148 4.63 5.78 -5.40
N GLU A 149 5.67 5.15 -5.96
CA GLU A 149 6.73 5.83 -6.73
C GLU A 149 6.17 6.79 -7.80
N LYS A 150 5.05 6.41 -8.43
CA LYS A 150 4.44 7.17 -9.53
C LYS A 150 3.40 8.20 -9.09
N THR A 151 2.83 8.07 -7.90
CA THR A 151 1.65 8.84 -7.49
C THR A 151 1.87 9.67 -6.24
N GLN A 152 2.69 9.20 -5.30
CA GLN A 152 2.90 9.82 -4.01
C GLN A 152 3.59 11.19 -4.11
N PRO A 153 4.59 11.42 -4.98
CA PRO A 153 5.17 12.77 -5.13
C PRO A 153 4.13 13.83 -5.48
N ASP A 154 3.29 13.57 -6.49
CA ASP A 154 2.23 14.50 -6.91
C ASP A 154 1.16 14.70 -5.83
N ILE A 155 0.81 13.64 -5.10
CA ILE A 155 -0.14 13.72 -3.98
C ILE A 155 0.40 14.62 -2.87
N ILE A 156 1.65 14.41 -2.46
CA ILE A 156 2.28 15.19 -1.41
C ILE A 156 2.42 16.65 -1.85
N ASP A 157 2.83 16.90 -3.09
CA ASP A 157 2.96 18.25 -3.65
C ASP A 157 1.61 19.00 -3.63
N ASN A 158 0.52 18.34 -4.00
CA ASN A 158 -0.80 18.97 -3.97
C ASN A 158 -1.29 19.24 -2.54
N ILE A 159 -1.13 18.29 -1.61
CA ILE A 159 -1.51 18.51 -0.22
C ILE A 159 -0.65 19.62 0.40
N GLU A 160 0.67 19.66 0.11
CA GLU A 160 1.56 20.74 0.54
C GLU A 160 1.10 22.10 0.02
N GLN A 161 0.72 22.18 -1.26
CA GLN A 161 0.22 23.40 -1.88
C GLN A 161 -1.11 23.88 -1.25
N VAL A 162 -2.02 22.96 -0.94
CA VAL A 162 -3.39 23.29 -0.49
C VAL A 162 -3.48 23.49 1.02
N MET A 163 -2.82 22.64 1.81
CA MET A 163 -2.91 22.63 3.27
C MET A 163 -1.70 23.28 3.93
N GLY A 164 -0.52 23.22 3.29
CA GLY A 164 0.75 23.71 3.83
C GLY A 164 1.74 22.58 4.13
N LYS A 165 3.03 22.92 4.10
CA LYS A 165 4.15 21.96 4.22
C LYS A 165 4.15 21.17 5.52
N GLU A 166 3.69 21.75 6.62
CA GLU A 166 3.68 21.11 7.93
C GLU A 166 2.76 19.90 8.02
N TYR A 167 1.79 19.74 7.10
CA TYR A 167 0.81 18.65 7.09
C TYR A 167 1.26 17.41 6.31
N VAL A 168 2.45 17.45 5.69
CA VAL A 168 2.96 16.33 4.89
C VAL A 168 4.42 16.01 5.15
N ARG A 169 4.99 16.49 6.27
CA ARG A 169 6.43 16.30 6.53
C ARG A 169 6.76 14.83 6.74
N GLY A 170 5.88 14.08 7.40
CA GLY A 170 6.03 12.65 7.60
C GLY A 170 5.95 11.89 6.29
N GLN A 171 4.93 12.18 5.48
CA GLN A 171 4.77 11.58 4.15
C GLN A 171 5.95 11.90 3.22
N ARG A 172 6.49 13.12 3.26
CA ARG A 172 7.68 13.49 2.48
C ARG A 172 8.92 12.71 2.95
N ALA A 173 9.12 12.63 4.27
CA ALA A 173 10.23 11.87 4.84
C ALA A 173 10.17 10.37 4.49
N HIS A 174 8.97 9.81 4.34
CA HIS A 174 8.78 8.45 3.85
C HIS A 174 9.27 8.30 2.41
N VAL A 175 8.81 9.16 1.48
CA VAL A 175 9.25 9.11 0.08
C VAL A 175 10.75 9.32 -0.05
N ASP A 176 11.30 10.32 0.64
CA ASP A 176 12.74 10.60 0.62
C ASP A 176 13.56 9.39 1.14
N HIS A 177 12.99 8.60 2.07
CA HIS A 177 13.64 7.39 2.61
C HIS A 177 13.56 6.22 1.62
N ASP A 178 12.40 5.98 0.99
CA ASP A 178 12.21 4.88 0.04
C ASP A 178 13.06 5.06 -1.22
N ASP A 179 13.21 6.30 -1.70
CA ASP A 179 14.04 6.65 -2.87
C ASP A 179 15.52 6.30 -2.66
N ASP A 180 16.02 6.36 -1.42
CA ASP A 180 17.40 6.05 -1.08
C ASP A 180 17.67 4.52 -1.01
N ASP A 181 16.64 3.69 -0.86
CA ASP A 181 16.77 2.26 -0.53
C ASP A 181 16.38 1.29 -1.68
N ASP A 182 16.09 1.79 -2.88
CA ASP A 182 15.76 0.99 -4.09
C ASP A 182 14.68 -0.09 -3.83
N HIS A 183 13.64 0.24 -3.03
CA HIS A 183 12.65 -0.74 -2.55
C HIS A 183 11.92 -1.49 -3.68
N VAL A 184 11.54 -0.79 -4.74
CA VAL A 184 10.86 -1.38 -5.91
C VAL A 184 11.72 -2.50 -6.52
N ASP A 185 13.00 -2.25 -6.71
CA ASP A 185 13.95 -3.21 -7.28
C ASP A 185 14.17 -4.40 -6.34
N PHE A 186 14.30 -4.14 -5.05
CA PHE A 186 14.43 -5.19 -4.04
C PHE A 186 13.19 -6.11 -4.01
N VAL A 187 11.99 -5.54 -3.97
CA VAL A 187 10.75 -6.31 -3.90
C VAL A 187 10.53 -7.09 -5.19
N TRP A 188 10.88 -6.54 -6.36
CA TRP A 188 10.88 -7.29 -7.62
C TRP A 188 11.81 -8.51 -7.56
N ASP A 189 13.05 -8.31 -7.11
CA ASP A 189 14.05 -9.38 -6.97
C ASP A 189 13.57 -10.51 -6.06
N VAL A 190 12.79 -10.19 -5.02
CA VAL A 190 12.14 -11.18 -4.15
C VAL A 190 11.00 -11.88 -4.89
N LEU A 191 10.10 -11.12 -5.50
CA LEU A 191 8.90 -11.63 -6.16
C LEU A 191 9.25 -12.58 -7.31
N VAL A 192 10.22 -12.21 -8.16
CA VAL A 192 10.59 -13.00 -9.35
C VAL A 192 11.21 -14.36 -9.00
N LYS A 193 11.80 -14.51 -7.80
CA LYS A 193 12.28 -15.82 -7.32
C LYS A 193 11.15 -16.82 -7.08
N THR A 194 9.91 -16.34 -6.95
CA THR A 194 8.73 -17.20 -6.84
C THR A 194 8.18 -17.64 -8.20
N ALA A 195 8.64 -17.01 -9.30
CA ALA A 195 8.21 -17.27 -10.67
C ALA A 195 9.13 -18.29 -11.38
N ASN A 196 9.01 -19.58 -11.03
CA ASN A 196 9.87 -20.63 -11.61
C ASN A 196 9.29 -21.23 -12.89
N LEU A 197 7.96 -21.16 -13.05
CA LEU A 197 7.21 -21.67 -14.20
C LEU A 197 6.35 -20.55 -14.81
N PRO A 198 5.98 -20.63 -16.10
CA PRO A 198 5.05 -19.67 -16.71
C PRO A 198 3.72 -19.55 -15.96
N GLU A 199 3.25 -20.64 -15.34
CA GLU A 199 2.05 -20.66 -14.49
C GLU A 199 2.21 -19.82 -13.21
N ASP A 200 3.43 -19.68 -12.70
CA ASP A 200 3.69 -18.82 -11.54
C ASP A 200 3.64 -17.34 -11.94
N GLU A 201 4.06 -16.98 -13.16
CA GLU A 201 3.91 -15.61 -13.69
C GLU A 201 2.42 -15.20 -13.77
N GLU A 202 1.57 -16.10 -14.27
CA GLU A 202 0.12 -15.86 -14.34
C GLU A 202 -0.52 -15.76 -12.96
N LYS A 203 -0.05 -16.54 -11.99
CA LYS A 203 -0.48 -16.39 -10.58
C LYS A 203 -0.08 -15.03 -10.02
N ILE A 204 1.14 -14.57 -10.27
CA ILE A 204 1.59 -13.23 -9.84
C ILE A 204 0.67 -12.15 -10.41
N LEU A 205 0.37 -12.17 -11.71
CA LEU A 205 -0.56 -11.23 -12.32
C LEU A 205 -1.96 -11.31 -11.70
N SER A 206 -2.44 -12.51 -11.39
CA SER A 206 -3.73 -12.72 -10.73
C SER A 206 -3.75 -12.15 -9.30
N HIS A 207 -2.68 -12.36 -8.51
CA HIS A 207 -2.57 -11.79 -7.17
C HIS A 207 -2.49 -10.26 -7.22
N ILE A 208 -1.73 -9.69 -8.14
CA ILE A 208 -1.67 -8.23 -8.36
C ILE A 208 -3.07 -7.69 -8.71
N ASP A 209 -3.83 -8.39 -9.56
CA ASP A 209 -5.19 -7.98 -9.90
C ASP A 209 -6.15 -8.07 -8.70
N ASN A 210 -6.00 -9.07 -7.84
CA ASN A 210 -6.81 -9.18 -6.61
C ASN A 210 -6.44 -8.10 -5.58
N VAL A 211 -5.16 -7.81 -5.41
CA VAL A 211 -4.69 -6.68 -4.59
C VAL A 211 -5.28 -5.37 -5.11
N TYR A 212 -5.21 -5.14 -6.42
CA TYR A 212 -5.82 -3.97 -7.06
C TYR A 212 -7.31 -3.84 -6.73
N LYS A 213 -8.10 -4.92 -6.86
CA LYS A 213 -9.53 -4.90 -6.51
C LYS A 213 -9.79 -4.56 -5.05
N LEU A 214 -8.94 -5.05 -4.14
CA LEU A 214 -9.05 -4.74 -2.71
C LEU A 214 -8.72 -3.26 -2.43
N PHE A 215 -7.75 -2.68 -3.15
CA PHE A 215 -7.48 -1.24 -3.10
C PHE A 215 -8.61 -0.40 -3.71
N VAL A 216 -9.23 -0.83 -4.80
CA VAL A 216 -10.44 -0.18 -5.35
C VAL A 216 -11.53 -0.16 -4.29
N MET A 217 -11.84 -1.30 -3.69
CA MET A 217 -12.87 -1.41 -2.65
C MET A 217 -12.55 -0.53 -1.43
N TYR A 218 -11.27 -0.43 -1.06
CA TYR A 218 -10.81 0.44 0.00
C TYR A 218 -11.09 1.91 -0.27
N TYR A 219 -10.76 2.41 -1.46
CA TYR A 219 -11.00 3.81 -1.81
C TYR A 219 -12.47 4.14 -1.98
N GLU A 220 -13.29 3.20 -2.48
CA GLU A 220 -14.75 3.36 -2.52
C GLU A 220 -15.33 3.45 -1.10
N GLU A 221 -14.93 2.55 -0.19
CA GLU A 221 -15.38 2.56 1.22
C GLU A 221 -14.95 3.84 1.93
N LEU A 222 -13.71 4.30 1.70
CA LEU A 222 -13.18 5.55 2.22
C LEU A 222 -13.97 6.77 1.68
N TYR A 223 -14.27 6.80 0.38
CA TYR A 223 -15.05 7.86 -0.24
C TYR A 223 -16.45 7.95 0.37
N HIS A 224 -17.19 6.85 0.40
CA HIS A 224 -18.54 6.79 0.97
C HIS A 224 -18.54 7.17 2.46
N LEU A 225 -17.53 6.77 3.23
CA LEU A 225 -17.43 7.11 4.64
C LEU A 225 -17.23 8.61 4.89
N THR A 226 -16.65 9.37 3.96
CA THR A 226 -16.14 10.73 4.25
C THR A 226 -16.68 11.84 3.35
N PHE A 227 -17.20 11.51 2.18
CA PHE A 227 -17.90 12.45 1.30
C PHE A 227 -19.43 12.34 1.44
N ASP A 228 -19.96 11.13 1.59
CA ASP A 228 -21.43 10.91 1.62
C ASP A 228 -22.03 11.17 3.01
N GLN A 229 -21.22 11.34 4.05
CA GLN A 229 -21.71 11.78 5.37
C GLN A 229 -22.38 13.16 5.35
N SER A 230 -22.20 13.95 4.28
CA SER A 230 -22.92 15.21 4.08
C SER A 230 -24.45 15.06 3.89
N ASP A 231 -24.96 13.84 3.70
CA ASP A 231 -26.40 13.55 3.58
C ASP A 231 -27.05 12.94 4.83
N ILE A 232 -26.28 12.51 5.84
CA ILE A 232 -26.84 11.85 7.04
C ILE A 232 -27.29 12.88 8.10
N ASP A 233 -26.64 14.05 8.15
CA ASP A 233 -27.01 15.13 9.08
C ASP A 233 -28.26 15.94 8.63
N ASN A 234 -28.83 15.62 7.47
CA ASN A 234 -30.08 16.21 6.97
C ASN A 234 -31.33 15.33 7.21
N VAL A 235 -31.19 14.23 7.96
CA VAL A 235 -32.31 13.31 8.30
C VAL A 235 -32.47 13.13 9.81
N ALA A 236 -32.22 14.17 10.60
CA ALA A 236 -32.58 14.25 12.02
C ALA A 236 -33.53 15.42 12.29
#